data_AF-A0A8R7UBX4-F1
#
_entry.id   AF-A0A8R7UBX4-F1
#
_cell.length_a   1.000
_cell.length_b   1.000
_cell.length_c   1.000
_cell.angle_alpha   90.00
_cell.angle_beta   90.00
_cell.angle_gamma   90.00
#
_symmetry.space_group_name_H-M   'P 1'
#
loop_
_entity.id
_entity.type
_entity.pdbx_description
1 polymer ?
#
loop_
_entity_poly.entity_id
_entity_poly.type
_entity_poly.pdbx_seq_one_letter_code
_entity_poly.pdbx_strand_id
1 'polypeptide(L)'
;MCPMKKKMYTHECASGVIRSLGLSQKAVEMCVGDPDMDEDHPVLKDEQDAQIGKGSHSDVTMLPTLVINNRQYRGKLEKGAVLRALCASFRENSEPSICSNEEEDIQTNQCLDNNGGCWQDMAANVTACKDTSTGTICECPVFQGVKYIGDGYN
;
A
#
# COMPACT_ATOMS: atom_id res chain seq x y z
N MET A 1 1.08 -18.47 21.44
CA MET A 1 1.92 -17.73 20.47
C MET A 1 3.38 -18.05 20.72
N CYS A 2 4.26 -17.86 19.72
CA CYS A 2 5.69 -18.23 19.74
C CYS A 2 6.57 -17.03 20.14
N PRO A 3 6.74 -16.72 21.44
CA PRO A 3 7.49 -15.54 21.86
C PRO A 3 8.97 -15.67 21.52
N MET A 4 9.45 -14.80 20.63
CA MET A 4 10.86 -14.67 20.27
C MET A 4 11.75 -14.41 21.49
N LYS A 5 11.32 -13.52 22.42
CA LYS A 5 12.07 -13.19 23.64
C LYS A 5 12.38 -14.41 24.52
N LYS A 6 11.50 -15.43 24.50
CA LYS A 6 11.67 -16.66 25.27
C LYS A 6 12.27 -17.81 24.45
N LYS A 7 12.70 -17.54 23.20
CA LYS A 7 13.21 -18.53 22.24
C LYS A 7 12.26 -19.72 21.99
N MET A 8 10.96 -19.49 22.09
CA MET A 8 9.95 -20.56 21.90
C MET A 8 9.55 -20.74 20.43
N TYR A 9 10.50 -20.62 19.50
CA TYR A 9 10.30 -20.85 18.07
C TYR A 9 10.58 -22.33 17.72
N THR A 10 9.89 -23.24 18.40
CA THR A 10 10.05 -24.69 18.22
C THR A 10 9.10 -25.23 17.15
N HIS A 11 9.34 -26.47 16.70
CA HIS A 11 8.42 -27.20 15.84
C HIS A 11 6.99 -27.27 16.41
N GLU A 12 6.86 -27.50 17.72
CA GLU A 12 5.57 -27.51 18.42
C GLU A 12 4.87 -26.16 18.31
N CYS A 13 5.62 -25.07 18.38
CA CYS A 13 5.06 -23.75 18.24
C CYS A 13 4.58 -23.47 16.81
N ALA A 14 5.38 -23.82 15.81
CA ALA A 14 4.99 -23.75 14.40
C ALA A 14 3.72 -24.59 14.13
N SER A 15 3.69 -25.84 14.62
CA SER A 15 2.53 -26.74 14.53
C SER A 15 1.28 -26.14 15.18
N GLY A 16 1.43 -25.51 16.34
CA GLY A 16 0.35 -24.81 17.03
C GLY A 16 -0.23 -23.66 16.22
N VAL A 17 0.62 -22.88 15.54
CA VAL A 17 0.20 -21.80 14.64
C VAL A 17 -0.54 -22.36 13.42
N ILE A 18 0.02 -23.37 12.75
CA ILE A 18 -0.59 -24.02 11.57
C ILE A 18 -2.00 -24.51 11.90
N ARG A 19 -2.17 -25.20 13.04
CA ARG A 19 -3.48 -25.67 13.51
C ARG A 19 -4.44 -24.52 13.83
N SER A 20 -3.95 -23.43 14.43
CA SER A 20 -4.79 -22.25 14.73
C SER A 20 -5.31 -21.54 13.48
N LEU A 21 -4.58 -21.67 12.36
CA LEU A 21 -4.98 -21.16 11.05
C LEU A 21 -5.90 -22.13 10.29
N GLY A 22 -6.19 -23.32 10.85
CA GLY A 22 -7.00 -24.35 10.21
C GLY A 22 -6.31 -25.06 9.04
N LEU A 23 -4.98 -24.94 8.93
CA LEU A 23 -4.19 -25.56 7.87
C LEU A 23 -3.84 -27.01 8.21
N SER A 24 -3.72 -27.85 7.20
CA SER A 24 -3.30 -29.24 7.37
C SER A 24 -1.82 -29.30 7.73
N GLN A 25 -1.52 -29.72 8.96
CA GLN A 25 -0.15 -29.90 9.43
C GLN A 25 0.65 -30.83 8.50
N LYS A 26 0.07 -31.96 8.11
CA LYS A 26 0.70 -32.92 7.20
C LYS A 26 1.04 -32.31 5.85
N ALA A 27 0.17 -31.48 5.28
CA ALA A 27 0.41 -30.85 3.99
C ALA A 27 1.56 -29.82 4.08
N VAL A 28 1.65 -29.08 5.18
CA VAL A 28 2.74 -28.13 5.42
C VAL A 28 4.05 -28.87 5.65
N GLU A 29 4.08 -29.92 6.48
CA GLU A 29 5.28 -30.74 6.70
C GLU A 29 5.80 -31.35 5.39
N MET A 30 4.89 -31.89 4.55
CA MET A 30 5.25 -32.38 3.22
C MET A 30 5.80 -31.28 2.30
N CYS A 31 5.27 -30.05 2.42
CA CYS A 31 5.72 -28.92 1.62
C CYS A 31 7.05 -28.34 2.10
N VAL A 32 7.36 -28.43 3.39
CA VAL A 32 8.65 -28.01 3.95
C VAL A 32 9.73 -29.06 3.65
N GLY A 33 9.35 -30.33 3.62
CA GLY A 33 10.28 -31.44 3.42
C GLY A 33 11.21 -31.62 4.61
N ASP A 34 12.40 -32.14 4.33
CA ASP A 34 13.46 -32.30 5.32
C ASP A 34 14.29 -31.00 5.43
N PRO A 35 14.26 -30.30 6.58
CA PRO A 35 14.95 -29.03 6.76
C PRO A 35 16.47 -29.14 6.81
N ASP A 36 17.03 -30.35 6.97
CA ASP A 36 18.47 -30.58 7.05
C ASP A 36 19.07 -31.01 5.70
N MET A 37 18.26 -31.10 4.64
CA MET A 37 18.71 -31.43 3.29
C MET A 37 19.41 -30.24 2.61
N ASP A 38 20.58 -30.50 2.04
CA ASP A 38 21.36 -29.54 1.23
C ASP A 38 21.01 -29.71 -0.26
N GLU A 39 19.74 -29.49 -0.60
CA GLU A 39 19.22 -29.61 -1.96
C GLU A 39 18.28 -28.45 -2.30
N ASP A 40 18.11 -28.17 -3.61
CA ASP A 40 17.22 -27.12 -4.08
C ASP A 40 15.75 -27.43 -3.74
N HIS A 41 15.13 -26.60 -2.91
CA HIS A 41 13.71 -26.69 -2.60
C HIS A 41 12.88 -25.87 -3.62
N PRO A 42 11.92 -26.47 -4.36
CA PRO A 42 11.18 -25.78 -5.42
C PRO A 42 10.55 -24.45 -4.98
N VAL A 43 9.88 -24.43 -3.83
CA VAL A 43 9.25 -23.20 -3.29
C VAL A 43 10.30 -22.13 -2.95
N LEU A 44 11.45 -22.52 -2.39
CA LEU A 44 12.50 -21.55 -2.06
C LEU A 44 13.15 -21.01 -3.33
N LYS A 45 13.27 -21.86 -4.36
CA LYS A 45 13.78 -21.46 -5.67
C LYS A 45 12.84 -20.48 -6.37
N ASP A 46 11.54 -20.74 -6.35
CA ASP A 46 10.52 -19.83 -6.88
C ASP A 46 10.57 -18.46 -6.16
N GLU A 47 10.74 -18.44 -4.83
CA GLU A 47 10.89 -17.21 -4.04
C GLU A 47 12.18 -16.44 -4.40
N GLN A 48 13.31 -17.15 -4.58
CA GLN A 48 14.55 -16.52 -5.05
C GLN A 48 14.39 -15.93 -6.45
N ASP A 49 13.76 -16.66 -7.36
CA ASP A 49 13.55 -16.21 -8.74
C ASP A 49 12.55 -15.04 -8.83
N ALA A 50 11.64 -14.93 -7.86
CA ALA A 50 10.75 -13.78 -7.69
C ALA A 50 11.47 -12.53 -7.15
N GLN A 51 12.59 -12.70 -6.44
CA GLN A 51 13.42 -11.59 -5.97
C GLN A 51 14.33 -11.02 -7.06
N ILE A 52 14.56 -11.75 -8.15
CA ILE A 52 15.32 -11.26 -9.31
C ILE A 52 14.50 -10.18 -10.04
N GLY A 53 15.13 -9.03 -10.27
CA GLY A 53 14.55 -7.87 -10.92
C GLY A 53 14.06 -8.18 -12.32
N LYS A 54 12.77 -7.93 -12.59
CA LYS A 54 12.19 -8.03 -13.94
C LYS A 54 11.75 -6.66 -14.40
N GLY A 55 12.12 -6.26 -15.62
CA GLY A 55 11.67 -5.00 -16.22
C GLY A 55 12.18 -3.76 -15.48
N SER A 56 11.29 -3.06 -14.78
CA SER A 56 11.54 -1.73 -14.20
C SER A 56 12.06 -1.71 -12.76
N HIS A 57 12.05 -2.84 -12.04
CA HIS A 57 12.63 -2.91 -10.70
C HIS A 57 13.93 -3.71 -10.69
N SER A 58 14.85 -3.29 -9.83
CA SER A 58 16.08 -4.02 -9.52
C SER A 58 15.79 -5.24 -8.65
N ASP A 59 16.78 -6.12 -8.55
CA ASP A 59 16.78 -7.24 -7.62
C ASP A 59 16.45 -6.79 -6.19
N VAL A 60 15.70 -7.63 -5.49
CA VAL A 60 15.40 -7.46 -4.07
C VAL A 60 16.61 -7.94 -3.27
N THR A 61 17.42 -7.00 -2.80
CA THR A 61 18.64 -7.28 -2.01
C THR A 61 18.47 -7.02 -0.52
N MET A 62 17.40 -6.33 -0.12
CA MET A 62 17.10 -5.98 1.27
C MET A 62 15.64 -6.27 1.61
N LEU A 63 15.42 -6.89 2.76
CA LEU A 63 14.08 -7.18 3.28
C LEU A 63 13.81 -6.32 4.54
N PRO A 64 12.56 -5.85 4.74
CA PRO A 64 11.43 -5.95 3.82
C PRO A 64 11.53 -4.99 2.62
N THR A 65 11.15 -5.44 1.42
CA THR A 65 10.98 -4.60 0.23
C THR A 65 9.53 -4.67 -0.24
N LEU A 66 8.94 -3.50 -0.53
CA LEU A 66 7.61 -3.40 -1.13
C LEU A 66 7.73 -3.13 -2.63
N VAL A 67 7.05 -3.93 -3.45
CA VAL A 67 6.97 -3.75 -4.90
C VAL A 67 5.50 -3.55 -5.28
N ILE A 68 5.20 -2.46 -5.98
CA ILE A 68 3.85 -2.13 -6.47
C ILE A 68 3.92 -2.01 -7.98
N ASN A 69 3.10 -2.77 -8.72
CA ASN A 69 3.09 -2.77 -10.19
C ASN A 69 4.49 -2.85 -10.82
N ASN A 70 5.32 -3.80 -10.36
CA ASN A 70 6.67 -4.02 -10.86
C ASN A 70 7.64 -2.83 -10.64
N ARG A 71 7.32 -1.93 -9.71
CA ARG A 71 8.18 -0.84 -9.26
C ARG A 71 8.46 -0.98 -7.78
N GLN A 72 9.74 -0.87 -7.43
CA GLN A 72 10.17 -0.93 -6.04
C GLN A 72 9.84 0.39 -5.34
N TYR A 73 9.12 0.30 -4.22
CA TYR A 73 8.87 1.43 -3.34
C TYR A 73 10.12 1.72 -2.51
N ARG A 74 10.57 2.98 -2.52
CA ARG A 74 11.80 3.43 -1.82
C ARG A 74 11.54 4.33 -0.62
N GLY A 75 10.28 4.54 -0.25
CA GLY A 75 9.91 5.36 0.92
C GLY A 75 9.89 4.56 2.21
N LYS A 76 9.52 5.22 3.31
CA LYS A 76 9.31 4.55 4.60
C LYS A 76 8.08 3.65 4.55
N LEU A 77 8.16 2.48 5.15
CA LEU A 77 7.06 1.52 5.25
C LEU A 77 6.07 1.87 6.38
N GLU A 78 5.69 3.15 6.47
CA GLU A 78 4.66 3.65 7.39
C GLU A 78 3.27 3.47 6.77
N LYS A 79 2.23 3.24 7.59
CA LYS A 79 0.85 2.93 7.13
C LYS A 79 0.37 3.91 6.05
N GLY A 80 0.41 5.22 6.32
CA GLY A 80 -0.05 6.25 5.38
C GLY A 80 0.80 6.33 4.12
N ALA A 81 2.13 6.20 4.24
CA ALA A 81 3.05 6.27 3.12
C ALA A 81 2.87 5.10 2.13
N VAL A 82 2.65 3.89 2.65
CA VAL A 82 2.34 2.71 1.85
C VAL A 82 0.95 2.83 1.20
N LEU A 83 -0.04 3.30 1.95
CA LEU A 83 -1.40 3.47 1.44
C LEU A 83 -1.46 4.51 0.30
N ARG A 84 -0.77 5.65 0.45
CA ARG A 84 -0.61 6.63 -0.65
C ARG A 84 0.00 6.01 -1.89
N ALA A 85 1.07 5.22 -1.74
CA ALA A 85 1.73 4.57 -2.86
C ALA A 85 0.82 3.57 -3.58
N LEU A 86 -0.03 2.85 -2.83
CA LEU A 86 -1.04 1.96 -3.39
C LEU A 86 -2.14 2.74 -4.12
N CYS A 87 -2.67 3.81 -3.53
CA CYS A 87 -3.70 4.65 -4.14
C CYS A 87 -3.23 5.27 -5.46
N ALA A 88 -2.02 5.84 -5.47
CA ALA A 88 -1.38 6.40 -6.67
C ALA A 88 -1.13 5.38 -7.79
N SER A 89 -1.28 4.08 -7.51
CA SER A 89 -1.10 3.00 -8.47
C SER A 89 -2.39 2.59 -9.20
N PHE A 90 -3.54 3.15 -8.81
CA PHE A 90 -4.80 2.99 -9.53
C PHE A 90 -4.86 3.92 -10.75
N ARG A 91 -5.71 3.58 -11.70
CA ARG A 91 -6.05 4.50 -12.80
C ARG A 91 -6.98 5.59 -12.27
N GLU A 92 -6.98 6.75 -12.91
CA GLU A 92 -7.91 7.84 -12.60
C GLU A 92 -9.34 7.32 -12.46
N ASN A 93 -10.03 7.74 -11.39
CA ASN A 93 -11.40 7.36 -11.05
C ASN A 93 -11.66 5.86 -10.81
N SER A 94 -10.62 5.04 -10.61
CA SER A 94 -10.74 3.63 -10.22
C SER A 94 -10.30 3.35 -8.78
N GLU A 95 -9.95 4.40 -8.04
CA GLU A 95 -9.52 4.31 -6.66
C GLU A 95 -10.67 3.90 -5.73
N PRO A 96 -10.42 3.03 -4.73
CA PRO A 96 -11.39 2.75 -3.68
C PRO A 96 -11.62 4.00 -2.81
N SER A 97 -12.78 4.05 -2.15
CA SER A 97 -13.17 5.17 -1.27
C SER A 97 -12.14 5.50 -0.18
N ILE A 98 -11.36 4.53 0.28
CA ILE A 98 -10.28 4.76 1.26
C ILE A 98 -9.18 5.71 0.76
N CYS A 99 -8.97 5.82 -0.55
CA CYS A 99 -8.01 6.74 -1.16
C CYS A 99 -8.52 8.18 -1.26
N SER A 100 -9.84 8.36 -1.20
CA SER A 100 -10.51 9.65 -1.19
C SER A 100 -10.82 10.16 0.22
N ASN A 101 -10.66 9.31 1.24
CA ASN A 101 -10.98 9.66 2.62
C ASN A 101 -9.89 10.53 3.25
N GLU A 102 -10.36 11.52 4.00
CA GLU A 102 -9.64 12.47 4.86
C GLU A 102 -8.91 11.81 6.06
N GLU A 103 -8.36 10.60 5.93
CA GLU A 103 -7.33 10.20 6.91
C GLU A 103 -6.13 11.13 6.65
N GLU A 104 -5.84 12.04 7.60
CA GLU A 104 -4.78 13.08 7.55
C GLU A 104 -3.42 12.57 7.04
N ASP A 105 -3.19 11.26 7.14
CA ASP A 105 -2.00 10.55 6.71
C ASP A 105 -1.94 10.19 5.21
N ILE A 106 -2.96 10.53 4.39
CA ILE A 106 -3.02 10.16 2.95
C ILE A 106 -3.03 11.38 2.02
N GLN A 107 -3.50 12.53 2.47
CA GLN A 107 -3.61 13.72 1.63
C GLN A 107 -2.28 14.45 1.48
N THR A 108 -2.04 15.05 0.30
CA THR A 108 -0.83 15.84 0.03
C THR A 108 -0.87 17.24 0.64
N ASN A 109 -2.01 17.65 1.23
CA ASN A 109 -2.25 18.99 1.78
C ASN A 109 -1.90 20.12 0.81
N GLN A 110 -2.02 19.87 -0.49
CA GLN A 110 -1.66 20.81 -1.55
C GLN A 110 -2.72 21.90 -1.69
N CYS A 111 -3.96 21.68 -1.25
CA CYS A 111 -4.96 22.75 -1.15
C CYS A 111 -4.60 23.80 -0.08
N LEU A 112 -3.71 23.47 0.87
CA LEU A 112 -3.21 24.47 1.85
C LEU A 112 -2.20 25.44 1.23
N ASP A 113 -1.59 25.08 0.10
CA ASP A 113 -0.63 25.92 -0.61
C ASP A 113 -1.28 26.53 -1.86
N ASN A 114 -1.57 27.84 -1.80
CA ASN A 114 -2.21 28.59 -2.88
C ASN A 114 -3.47 27.92 -3.48
N ASN A 115 -4.26 27.24 -2.63
CA ASN A 115 -5.46 26.50 -3.01
C ASN A 115 -5.25 25.50 -4.16
N GLY A 116 -4.05 24.91 -4.27
CA GLY A 116 -3.70 23.97 -5.35
C GLY A 116 -3.75 24.58 -6.76
N GLY A 117 -3.82 25.91 -6.89
CA GLY A 117 -4.07 26.59 -8.16
C GLY A 117 -5.54 26.59 -8.61
N CYS A 118 -6.44 26.04 -7.80
CA CYS A 118 -7.87 26.01 -8.09
C CYS A 118 -8.56 27.33 -7.70
N TRP A 119 -9.73 27.55 -8.29
CA TRP A 119 -10.60 28.67 -7.96
C TRP A 119 -11.09 28.59 -6.49
N GLN A 120 -11.19 29.76 -5.86
CA GLN A 120 -11.73 29.91 -4.51
C GLN A 120 -12.54 31.21 -4.38
N ASP A 121 -13.67 31.12 -3.69
CA ASP A 121 -14.40 32.26 -3.14
C ASP A 121 -14.14 32.33 -1.63
N MET A 122 -13.28 33.27 -1.22
CA MET A 122 -12.95 33.50 0.18
C MET A 122 -14.12 34.07 1.00
N ALA A 123 -15.07 34.76 0.36
CA ALA A 123 -16.20 35.37 1.08
C ALA A 123 -17.26 34.32 1.44
N ALA A 124 -17.51 33.37 0.54
CA ALA A 124 -18.41 32.24 0.78
C ALA A 124 -17.74 31.03 1.44
N ASN A 125 -16.40 31.05 1.58
CA ASN A 125 -15.57 29.91 1.98
C ASN A 125 -15.83 28.67 1.11
N VAL A 126 -15.87 28.86 -0.20
CA VAL A 126 -16.12 27.81 -1.20
C VAL A 126 -14.86 27.66 -2.05
N THR A 127 -14.38 26.42 -2.23
CA THR A 127 -13.20 26.13 -3.03
C THR A 127 -13.49 25.01 -4.03
N ALA A 128 -12.87 25.09 -5.21
CA ALA A 128 -12.82 23.99 -6.16
C ALA A 128 -11.67 23.00 -5.85
N CYS A 129 -10.78 23.30 -4.90
CA CYS A 129 -9.65 22.43 -4.59
C CYS A 129 -10.08 21.22 -3.75
N LYS A 130 -9.71 20.03 -4.22
CA LYS A 130 -9.84 18.78 -3.48
C LYS A 130 -8.51 18.05 -3.47
N ASP A 131 -7.97 17.78 -2.28
CA ASP A 131 -6.77 16.98 -2.10
C ASP A 131 -7.05 15.50 -2.46
N THR A 132 -6.06 14.88 -3.11
CA THR A 132 -6.07 13.48 -3.55
C THR A 132 -4.77 12.80 -3.12
N SER A 133 -4.69 11.48 -3.25
CA SER A 133 -3.47 10.72 -2.95
C SER A 133 -2.29 11.04 -3.89
N THR A 134 -2.56 11.65 -5.04
CA THR A 134 -1.59 11.96 -6.11
C THR A 134 -1.32 13.46 -6.27
N GLY A 135 -1.99 14.33 -5.51
CA GLY A 135 -1.91 15.78 -5.65
C GLY A 135 -3.27 16.44 -5.42
N THR A 136 -3.66 17.39 -6.25
CA THR A 136 -4.98 18.05 -6.18
C THR A 136 -5.77 17.88 -7.47
N ILE A 137 -7.09 17.92 -7.34
CA ILE A 137 -8.01 18.10 -8.46
C ILE A 137 -8.84 19.36 -8.23
N CYS A 138 -9.05 20.13 -9.29
CA CYS A 138 -9.96 21.27 -9.28
C CYS A 138 -11.34 20.82 -9.78
N GLU A 139 -12.30 20.72 -8.87
CA GLU A 139 -13.69 20.32 -9.16
C GLU A 139 -14.65 21.32 -8.52
N CYS A 140 -15.50 21.97 -9.34
CA CYS A 140 -16.48 22.93 -8.85
C CYS A 140 -17.48 22.26 -7.87
N PRO A 141 -17.61 22.76 -6.63
CA PRO A 141 -18.44 22.12 -5.62
C PRO A 141 -19.93 22.40 -5.82
N VAL A 142 -20.75 21.67 -5.08
CA VAL A 142 -22.15 22.04 -4.82
C VAL A 142 -22.23 22.59 -3.40
N PHE A 143 -22.52 23.88 -3.26
CA PHE A 143 -22.58 24.55 -1.97
C PHE A 143 -23.98 25.12 -1.74
N GLN A 144 -24.62 24.78 -0.63
CA GLN A 144 -25.97 25.23 -0.27
C GLN A 144 -27.03 25.01 -1.38
N GLY A 145 -26.91 23.91 -2.13
CA GLY A 145 -27.82 23.59 -3.24
C GLY A 145 -27.54 24.33 -4.54
N VAL A 146 -26.52 25.20 -4.58
CA VAL A 146 -26.03 25.86 -5.79
C VAL A 146 -24.88 25.04 -6.37
N LYS A 147 -25.01 24.63 -7.63
CA LYS A 147 -23.95 23.95 -8.38
C LYS A 147 -23.12 24.98 -9.14
N TYR A 148 -21.83 25.05 -8.82
CA TYR A 148 -20.87 25.88 -9.55
C TYR A 148 -20.49 25.16 -10.85
N ILE A 149 -20.26 25.93 -11.92
CA ILE A 149 -19.94 25.39 -13.26
C ILE A 149 -18.68 26.10 -13.76
N GLY A 150 -17.69 25.32 -14.17
CA GLY A 150 -16.40 25.77 -14.66
C GLY A 150 -15.43 24.60 -14.79
N ASP A 151 -14.19 24.89 -15.17
CA ASP A 151 -13.08 23.93 -15.13
C ASP A 151 -12.43 23.81 -13.74
N GLY A 152 -12.83 24.66 -12.79
CA GLY A 152 -12.34 24.67 -11.42
C GLY A 152 -11.03 25.43 -11.21
N TYR A 153 -10.41 25.97 -12.26
CA TYR A 153 -9.16 26.73 -12.19
C TYR A 153 -9.42 28.25 -12.13
N ASN A 154 -8.42 29.02 -11.71
CA ASN A 154 -8.47 30.50 -11.71
C ASN A 154 -8.40 31.10 -13.11
#